data_AF-A0A945H3J6-F1
#
_entry.id   AF-A0A945H3J6-F1
#
_cell.length_a   1.000
_cell.length_b   1.000
_cell.length_c   1.000
_cell.angle_alpha   90.00
_cell.angle_beta   90.00
_cell.angle_gamma   90.00
#
_symmetry.space_group_name_H-M   'P 1'
#
loop_
_entity.id
_entity.type
_entity.pdbx_description
1 polymer ?
#
loop_
_entity_poly.entity_id
_entity_poly.type
_entity_poly.pdbx_seq_one_letter_code
_entity_poly.pdbx_strand_id
1 'polypeptide(L)'
;MFIFLNGTSSSGKTSIARALQRLYPTPLLYSGIDAFFNMVPEKYVGRQDDARVGYFFQESQDEHGPITYMHSGSEGQKMHSAMAYYIRMFLEAGNDMVIDEVLVGGKEGLEWYRKALGTHAGYFIGVKCKLDEVQQRERKRTDRHQNHARPQFKVVHSHGLQYDVEVDTTELSPEAAARKIYNYVKKAPEPKIFKGACEGEECFNVNFDDGIFHFKGHPGSI
;
A
#
# COMPACT_ATOMS: atom_id res chain seq x y z
N MET A 1 -10.97 7.33 -11.41
CA MET A 1 -10.22 6.08 -11.68
C MET A 1 -9.02 6.03 -10.75
N PHE A 2 -8.51 4.85 -10.43
CA PHE A 2 -7.30 4.75 -9.60
C PHE A 2 -6.27 3.74 -10.11
N ILE A 3 -5.02 3.99 -9.75
CA ILE A 3 -3.88 3.10 -9.97
C ILE A 3 -3.41 2.64 -8.59
N PHE A 4 -3.44 1.34 -8.34
CA PHE A 4 -3.02 0.74 -7.09
C PHE A 4 -1.62 0.14 -7.24
N LEU A 5 -0.59 0.76 -6.68
CA LEU A 5 0.77 0.27 -6.67
C LEU A 5 1.01 -0.59 -5.43
N ASN A 6 1.39 -1.86 -5.63
CA ASN A 6 1.74 -2.76 -4.55
C ASN A 6 3.19 -3.26 -4.66
N GLY A 7 3.92 -3.27 -3.56
CA GLY A 7 5.31 -3.70 -3.49
C GLY A 7 5.93 -3.38 -2.13
N THR A 8 7.15 -3.83 -1.87
CA THR A 8 7.81 -3.58 -0.58
C THR A 8 8.21 -2.12 -0.37
N SER A 9 8.44 -1.72 0.88
CA SER A 9 9.21 -0.53 1.21
C SER A 9 10.51 -0.52 0.38
N SER A 10 10.95 0.66 -0.10
CA SER A 10 12.10 0.82 -1.01
C SER A 10 11.97 0.23 -2.43
N SER A 11 10.84 -0.37 -2.83
CA SER A 11 10.69 -0.89 -4.21
C SER A 11 10.51 0.19 -5.28
N GLY A 12 10.38 1.47 -4.91
CA GLY A 12 10.26 2.60 -5.85
C GLY A 12 8.84 3.06 -6.16
N LYS A 13 7.82 2.54 -5.46
CA LYS A 13 6.40 2.92 -5.63
C LYS A 13 6.18 4.43 -5.60
N THR A 14 6.66 5.10 -4.55
CA THR A 14 6.48 6.56 -4.40
C THR A 14 7.12 7.32 -5.56
N SER A 15 8.30 6.90 -6.03
CA SER A 15 8.97 7.53 -7.18
C SER A 15 8.19 7.33 -8.48
N ILE A 16 7.63 6.13 -8.69
CA ILE A 16 6.73 5.84 -9.81
C ILE A 16 5.47 6.70 -9.72
N ALA A 17 4.86 6.80 -8.54
CA ALA A 17 3.67 7.61 -8.33
C ALA A 17 3.93 9.08 -8.67
N ARG A 18 5.04 9.66 -8.21
CA ARG A 18 5.43 11.03 -8.58
C ARG A 18 5.72 11.18 -10.08
N ALA A 19 6.30 10.17 -10.72
CA ALA A 19 6.49 10.17 -12.17
C ALA A 19 5.17 10.09 -12.94
N LEU A 20 4.19 9.31 -12.45
CA LEU A 20 2.83 9.28 -12.99
C LEU A 20 2.14 10.64 -12.84
N GLN A 21 2.24 11.30 -11.68
CA GLN A 21 1.68 12.64 -11.49
C GLN A 21 2.23 13.66 -12.49
N ARG A 22 3.51 13.58 -12.84
CA ARG A 22 4.12 14.45 -13.88
C ARG A 22 3.67 14.10 -15.30
N LEU A 23 3.31 12.83 -15.56
CA LEU A 23 2.97 12.32 -16.88
C LEU A 23 1.49 12.51 -17.24
N TYR A 24 0.60 12.49 -16.25
CA TYR A 24 -0.83 12.64 -16.46
C TYR A 24 -1.22 14.08 -16.86
N PRO A 25 -2.13 14.25 -17.83
CA PRO A 25 -2.57 15.58 -18.26
C PRO A 25 -3.56 16.25 -17.30
N THR A 26 -4.16 15.47 -16.39
CA THR A 26 -5.08 15.91 -15.34
C THR A 26 -4.48 15.60 -13.97
N PRO A 27 -4.94 16.27 -12.89
CA PRO A 27 -4.47 15.97 -11.55
C PRO A 27 -4.66 14.50 -11.19
N LEU A 28 -3.55 13.81 -10.90
CA LEU A 28 -3.54 12.46 -10.32
C LEU A 28 -3.14 12.61 -8.85
N LEU A 29 -4.07 12.47 -7.92
CA LEU A 29 -3.79 12.64 -6.49
C LEU A 29 -2.98 11.45 -5.96
N TYR A 30 -2.06 11.70 -5.04
CA TYR A 30 -1.25 10.66 -4.42
C TYR A 30 -1.80 10.35 -3.02
N SER A 31 -2.02 9.07 -2.77
CA SER A 31 -2.34 8.51 -1.46
C SER A 31 -1.37 7.37 -1.20
N GLY A 32 -0.72 7.34 -0.04
CA GLY A 32 0.10 6.20 0.36
C GLY A 32 0.13 6.06 1.86
N ILE A 33 0.56 4.90 2.35
CA ILE A 33 0.63 4.61 3.80
C ILE A 33 1.43 5.68 4.55
N ASP A 34 2.49 6.23 3.95
CA ASP A 34 3.31 7.28 4.58
C ASP A 34 2.58 8.63 4.66
N ALA A 35 1.75 8.95 3.66
CA ALA A 35 0.91 10.16 3.73
C ALA A 35 -0.10 10.02 4.88
N PHE A 36 -0.57 8.79 5.12
CA PHE A 36 -1.44 8.48 6.23
C PHE A 36 -0.74 8.65 7.58
N PHE A 37 0.47 8.11 7.73
CA PHE A 37 1.26 8.29 8.96
C PHE A 37 1.58 9.75 9.26
N ASN A 38 1.83 10.57 8.23
CA ASN A 38 2.09 12.00 8.42
C ASN A 38 0.87 12.80 8.89
N MET A 39 -0.35 12.25 8.83
CA MET A 39 -1.55 12.86 9.41
C MET A 39 -1.71 12.55 10.91
N VAL A 40 -1.06 11.48 11.38
CA VAL A 40 -1.20 11.00 12.76
C VAL A 40 -0.25 11.81 13.66
N PRO A 41 -0.68 12.22 14.88
CA PRO A 41 0.23 12.89 15.81
C PRO A 41 1.45 12.00 16.09
N GLU A 42 2.64 12.59 16.03
CA GLU A 42 3.93 11.88 16.04
C GLU A 42 4.02 10.83 17.16
N LYS A 43 3.53 11.14 18.37
CA LYS A 43 3.55 10.23 19.51
C LYS A 43 2.81 8.90 19.28
N TYR A 44 1.88 8.82 18.33
CA TYR A 44 1.16 7.59 17.98
C TYR A 44 1.80 6.81 16.81
N VAL A 45 2.95 7.23 16.28
CA VAL A 45 3.67 6.53 15.21
C VAL A 45 5.13 6.35 15.59
N GLY A 46 5.60 5.11 15.79
CA GLY A 46 7.00 4.88 16.10
C GLY A 46 7.26 3.77 17.12
N ARG A 47 8.18 4.05 18.05
CA ARG A 47 8.68 3.09 19.05
C ARG A 47 8.33 3.47 20.49
N GLN A 48 7.78 4.67 20.67
CA GLN A 48 7.31 5.20 21.94
C GLN A 48 6.07 4.45 22.42
N ASP A 49 5.83 4.47 23.74
CA ASP A 49 4.73 3.71 24.35
C ASP A 49 3.35 4.14 23.83
N ASP A 50 3.14 5.43 23.60
CA ASP A 50 1.90 5.97 23.01
C ASP A 50 1.62 5.36 21.61
N ALA A 51 2.66 4.95 20.86
CA ALA A 51 2.49 4.34 19.54
C ALA A 51 1.84 2.95 19.60
N ARG A 52 1.85 2.28 20.77
CA ARG A 52 1.27 0.93 20.93
C ARG A 52 -0.22 0.87 20.60
N VAL A 53 -0.97 1.96 20.84
CA VAL A 53 -2.37 2.05 20.42
C VAL A 53 -2.52 2.56 18.98
N GLY A 54 -1.50 3.24 18.44
CA GLY A 54 -1.43 3.74 17.07
C GLY A 54 -0.68 2.79 16.12
N TYR A 55 0.32 3.29 15.39
CA TYR A 55 1.20 2.49 14.53
C TYR A 55 2.56 2.31 15.19
N PHE A 56 2.93 1.09 15.56
CA PHE A 56 4.18 0.83 16.27
C PHE A 56 5.14 -0.08 15.52
N PHE A 57 6.42 0.16 15.73
CA PHE A 57 7.51 -0.60 15.14
C PHE A 57 8.10 -1.59 16.15
N GLN A 58 8.07 -2.87 15.79
CA GLN A 58 8.66 -3.95 16.57
C GLN A 58 9.95 -4.41 15.89
N GLU A 59 11.08 -4.22 16.56
CA GLU A 59 12.36 -4.76 16.12
C GLU A 59 12.43 -6.27 16.39
N SER A 60 13.07 -7.00 15.48
CA SER A 60 13.39 -8.41 15.63
C SER A 60 14.67 -8.71 14.83
N GLN A 61 15.07 -9.97 14.77
CA GLN A 61 16.21 -10.43 13.97
C GLN A 61 15.86 -11.76 13.29
N ASP A 62 16.40 -11.96 12.10
CA ASP A 62 16.44 -13.24 11.40
C ASP A 62 17.89 -13.63 11.11
N GLU A 63 18.10 -14.75 10.41
CA GLU A 63 19.42 -15.24 10.00
C GLU A 63 20.22 -14.24 9.12
N HIS A 64 19.56 -13.21 8.59
CA HIS A 64 20.14 -12.17 7.75
C HIS A 64 20.26 -10.81 8.47
N GLY A 65 20.07 -10.78 9.79
CA GLY A 65 20.29 -9.61 10.66
C GLY A 65 19.01 -8.94 11.15
N PRO A 66 19.02 -7.62 11.42
CA PRO A 66 17.88 -6.92 11.99
C PRO A 66 16.72 -6.79 11.00
N ILE A 67 15.50 -6.94 11.50
CA ILE A 67 14.23 -6.67 10.80
C ILE A 67 13.34 -5.79 11.66
N THR A 68 12.40 -5.07 11.03
CA THR A 68 11.40 -4.28 11.74
C THR A 68 10.02 -4.56 11.17
N TYR A 69 9.13 -5.04 12.04
CA TYR A 69 7.72 -5.19 11.76
C TYR A 69 6.98 -3.92 12.11
N MET A 70 5.93 -3.63 11.33
CA MET A 70 5.00 -2.55 11.62
C MET A 70 3.68 -3.18 12.02
N HIS A 71 3.13 -2.70 13.13
CA HIS A 71 1.89 -3.16 13.70
C HIS A 71 0.93 -1.98 13.87
N SER A 72 -0.35 -2.31 13.95
CA SER A 72 -1.42 -1.35 14.21
C SER A 72 -2.12 -1.77 15.50
N GLY A 73 -2.04 -0.93 16.53
CA GLY A 73 -2.85 -1.04 17.74
C GLY A 73 -4.32 -0.70 17.48
N SER A 74 -5.13 -0.63 18.54
CA SER A 74 -6.58 -0.43 18.43
C SER A 74 -6.97 0.86 17.67
N GLU A 75 -6.30 1.98 17.94
CA GLU A 75 -6.53 3.23 17.21
C GLU A 75 -5.87 3.19 15.84
N GLY A 76 -4.70 2.57 15.69
CA GLY A 76 -4.06 2.32 14.40
C GLY A 76 -4.96 1.57 13.43
N GLN A 77 -5.71 0.57 13.91
CA GLN A 77 -6.66 -0.19 13.12
C GLN A 77 -7.88 0.64 12.71
N LYS A 78 -8.46 1.42 13.63
CA LYS A 78 -9.54 2.37 13.30
C LYS A 78 -9.11 3.40 12.27
N MET A 79 -7.89 3.93 12.39
CA MET A 79 -7.34 4.87 11.42
C MET A 79 -7.10 4.17 10.07
N HIS A 80 -6.51 2.96 10.08
CA HIS A 80 -6.23 2.22 8.84
C HIS A 80 -7.50 1.84 8.09
N SER A 81 -8.58 1.49 8.79
CA SER A 81 -9.86 1.18 8.13
C SER A 81 -10.42 2.40 7.38
N ALA A 82 -10.24 3.62 7.88
CA ALA A 82 -10.67 4.83 7.17
C ALA A 82 -9.94 5.08 5.83
N MET A 83 -8.80 4.42 5.58
CA MET A 83 -7.96 4.68 4.41
C MET A 83 -8.69 4.45 3.08
N ALA A 84 -9.36 3.31 2.92
CA ALA A 84 -10.08 3.02 1.68
C ALA A 84 -11.28 3.96 1.47
N TYR A 85 -11.90 4.43 2.55
CA TYR A 85 -13.07 5.32 2.48
C TYR A 85 -12.73 6.73 2.04
N TYR A 86 -11.66 7.34 2.56
CA TYR A 86 -11.31 8.68 2.09
C TYR A 86 -10.87 8.64 0.62
N ILE A 87 -10.17 7.58 0.20
CA ILE A 87 -9.82 7.35 -1.22
C ILE A 87 -11.10 7.28 -2.05
N ARG A 88 -12.11 6.53 -1.59
CA ARG A 88 -13.43 6.47 -2.23
C ARG A 88 -14.06 7.85 -2.37
N MET A 89 -14.05 8.68 -1.31
CA MET A 89 -14.63 10.03 -1.35
C MET A 89 -14.00 10.91 -2.44
N PHE A 90 -12.67 10.87 -2.60
CA PHE A 90 -12.00 11.60 -3.68
C PHE A 90 -12.39 11.08 -5.06
N LEU A 91 -12.51 9.75 -5.22
CA LEU A 91 -12.93 9.13 -6.47
C LEU A 91 -14.38 9.48 -6.82
N GLU A 92 -15.30 9.48 -5.85
CA GLU A 92 -16.71 9.87 -6.03
C GLU A 92 -16.85 11.35 -6.37
N ALA A 93 -15.96 12.20 -5.84
CA ALA A 93 -15.84 13.60 -6.23
C ALA A 93 -15.19 13.82 -7.62
N GLY A 94 -14.88 12.74 -8.35
CA GLY A 94 -14.35 12.78 -9.71
C GLY A 94 -12.84 12.95 -9.83
N ASN A 95 -12.08 12.73 -8.75
CA ASN A 95 -10.61 12.82 -8.78
C ASN A 95 -10.00 11.47 -9.16
N ASP A 96 -8.96 11.50 -9.99
CA ASP A 96 -8.14 10.32 -10.23
C ASP A 96 -7.05 10.18 -9.15
N MET A 97 -6.74 8.94 -8.76
CA MET A 97 -5.78 8.68 -7.68
C MET A 97 -4.72 7.65 -8.03
N VAL A 98 -3.50 7.82 -7.52
CA VAL A 98 -2.49 6.77 -7.39
C VAL A 98 -2.33 6.42 -5.92
N ILE A 99 -2.53 5.14 -5.62
CA ILE A 99 -2.49 4.55 -4.29
C ILE A 99 -1.15 3.80 -4.16
N ASP A 100 -0.36 4.11 -3.15
CA ASP A 100 0.95 3.53 -2.85
C ASP A 100 0.85 2.67 -1.58
N GLU A 101 0.80 1.35 -1.76
CA GLU A 101 0.50 0.41 -0.70
C GLU A 101 1.53 -0.73 -0.56
N VAL A 102 1.56 -1.29 0.65
CA VAL A 102 2.33 -2.49 0.98
C VAL A 102 1.34 -3.54 1.51
N LEU A 103 0.82 -4.39 0.62
CA LEU A 103 -0.18 -5.41 0.97
C LEU A 103 0.40 -6.60 1.74
N VAL A 104 0.86 -6.35 2.97
CA VAL A 104 1.30 -7.37 3.93
C VAL A 104 0.14 -8.22 4.45
N GLY A 105 -1.09 -7.70 4.45
CA GLY A 105 -2.32 -8.46 4.76
C GLY A 105 -2.78 -9.39 3.62
N GLY A 106 -2.01 -9.49 2.54
CA GLY A 106 -2.27 -10.40 1.43
C GLY A 106 -3.66 -10.20 0.80
N LYS A 107 -4.37 -11.30 0.56
CA LYS A 107 -5.68 -11.30 -0.11
C LYS A 107 -6.74 -10.55 0.70
N GLU A 108 -6.77 -10.69 2.02
CA GLU A 108 -7.77 -10.05 2.88
C GLU A 108 -7.65 -8.52 2.84
N GLY A 109 -6.42 -8.01 2.91
CA GLY A 109 -6.15 -6.57 2.76
C GLY A 109 -6.57 -6.02 1.40
N LEU A 110 -6.42 -6.80 0.33
CA LEU A 110 -6.90 -6.38 -0.99
C LEU A 110 -8.43 -6.42 -1.10
N GLU A 111 -9.09 -7.43 -0.52
CA GLU A 111 -10.56 -7.52 -0.52
C GLU A 111 -11.21 -6.34 0.19
N TRP A 112 -10.56 -5.79 1.22
CA TRP A 112 -10.97 -4.54 1.86
C TRP A 112 -11.06 -3.39 0.85
N TYR A 113 -9.97 -3.14 0.12
CA TYR A 113 -9.94 -2.13 -0.94
C TYR A 113 -10.92 -2.46 -2.08
N ARG A 114 -11.07 -3.73 -2.44
CA ARG A 114 -12.01 -4.15 -3.50
C ARG A 114 -13.46 -3.87 -3.11
N LYS A 115 -13.86 -4.15 -1.88
CA LYS A 115 -15.20 -3.83 -1.36
C LYS A 115 -15.43 -2.33 -1.33
N ALA A 116 -14.47 -1.56 -0.82
CA ALA A 116 -14.62 -0.11 -0.70
C ALA A 116 -14.62 0.62 -2.05
N LEU A 117 -13.77 0.19 -3.00
CA LEU A 117 -13.46 0.94 -4.22
C LEU A 117 -14.00 0.30 -5.51
N GLY A 118 -14.57 -0.91 -5.46
CA GLY A 118 -14.86 -1.76 -6.63
C GLY A 118 -15.82 -1.19 -7.68
N THR A 119 -16.56 -0.13 -7.34
CA THR A 119 -17.41 0.64 -8.27
C THR A 119 -16.61 1.55 -9.21
N HIS A 120 -15.33 1.78 -8.93
CA HIS A 120 -14.44 2.64 -9.70
C HIS A 120 -13.44 1.81 -10.51
N ALA A 121 -13.10 2.28 -11.71
CA ALA A 121 -12.06 1.65 -12.51
C ALA A 121 -10.70 1.70 -11.80
N GLY A 122 -10.19 0.54 -11.38
CA GLY A 122 -8.97 0.39 -10.59
C GLY A 122 -7.96 -0.55 -11.21
N TYR A 123 -6.74 -0.09 -11.46
CA TYR A 123 -5.67 -0.89 -12.06
C TYR A 123 -4.67 -1.35 -11.01
N PHE A 124 -4.50 -2.68 -10.87
CA PHE A 124 -3.64 -3.28 -9.87
C PHE A 124 -2.24 -3.54 -10.41
N ILE A 125 -1.25 -2.83 -9.89
CA ILE A 125 0.12 -2.79 -10.41
C ILE A 125 1.10 -3.39 -9.41
N GLY A 126 1.88 -4.38 -9.87
CA GLY A 126 2.95 -4.99 -9.09
C GLY A 126 4.27 -4.25 -9.31
N VAL A 127 4.85 -3.69 -8.25
CA VAL A 127 6.14 -3.00 -8.25
C VAL A 127 7.18 -3.89 -7.58
N LYS A 128 7.89 -4.66 -8.40
CA LYS A 128 8.95 -5.59 -7.99
C LYS A 128 10.32 -4.91 -8.01
N CYS A 129 11.23 -5.42 -7.21
CA CYS A 129 12.64 -5.04 -7.18
C CYS A 129 13.43 -6.16 -6.50
N LYS A 130 14.68 -6.42 -6.90
CA LYS A 130 15.53 -7.43 -6.23
C LYS A 130 15.75 -7.05 -4.77
N LEU A 131 15.72 -8.03 -3.86
CA LEU A 131 15.85 -7.77 -2.42
C LEU A 131 17.13 -6.98 -2.07
N ASP A 132 18.25 -7.35 -2.67
CA ASP A 132 19.54 -6.69 -2.42
C ASP A 132 19.50 -5.20 -2.80
N GLU A 133 18.86 -4.87 -3.93
CA GLU A 133 18.65 -3.49 -4.37
C GLU A 133 17.75 -2.72 -3.40
N VAL A 134 16.64 -3.34 -2.98
CA VAL A 134 15.72 -2.74 -2.01
C VAL A 134 16.43 -2.44 -0.69
N GLN A 135 17.26 -3.35 -0.19
CA GLN A 135 18.05 -3.16 1.03
C GLN A 135 19.13 -2.10 0.86
N GLN A 136 19.82 -2.06 -0.29
CA GLN A 136 20.78 -1.00 -0.58
C GLN A 136 20.13 0.38 -0.62
N ARG A 137 18.93 0.49 -1.22
CA ARG A 137 18.14 1.73 -1.24
C ARG A 137 17.67 2.11 0.17
N GLU A 138 17.22 1.14 0.95
CA GLU A 138 16.79 1.36 2.33
C GLU A 138 17.93 1.92 3.20
N ARG A 139 19.15 1.39 3.06
CA ARG A 139 20.34 1.90 3.76
C ARG A 139 20.70 3.35 3.39
N LYS A 140 20.40 3.78 2.16
CA LYS A 140 20.69 5.15 1.67
C LYS A 140 19.59 6.15 2.04
N ARG A 141 18.41 5.70 2.45
CA ARG A 141 17.31 6.58 2.86
C ARG A 141 17.57 7.16 4.24
N THR A 142 17.24 8.44 4.40
CA THR A 142 17.34 9.18 5.66
C THR A 142 15.97 9.58 6.20
N ASP A 143 14.90 9.38 5.42
CA ASP A 143 13.54 9.85 5.69
C ASP A 143 12.68 8.82 6.42
N ARG A 144 13.12 7.56 6.54
CA ARG A 144 12.34 6.45 7.12
C ARG A 144 13.18 5.51 7.96
N HIS A 145 12.48 4.78 8.83
CA HIS A 145 13.07 3.66 9.57
C HIS A 145 13.59 2.56 8.63
N GLN A 146 14.66 1.91 9.06
CA GLN A 146 15.35 0.86 8.31
C GLN A 146 14.77 -0.52 8.62
N ASN A 147 15.15 -1.52 7.82
CA ASN A 147 14.89 -2.94 8.03
C ASN A 147 13.42 -3.39 7.85
N HIS A 148 12.59 -2.59 7.17
CA HIS A 148 11.20 -2.95 6.88
C HIS A 148 11.04 -3.78 5.60
N ALA A 149 11.93 -3.57 4.62
CA ALA A 149 11.79 -4.19 3.32
C ALA A 149 11.84 -5.73 3.34
N ARG A 150 12.76 -6.31 4.11
CA ARG A 150 12.98 -7.77 4.16
C ARG A 150 11.77 -8.56 4.65
N PRO A 151 11.13 -8.24 5.80
CA PRO A 151 9.95 -8.98 6.26
C PRO A 151 8.75 -8.84 5.30
N GLN A 152 8.67 -7.76 4.52
CA GLN A 152 7.59 -7.53 3.54
C GLN A 152 7.79 -8.34 2.25
N PHE A 153 9.04 -8.65 1.88
CA PHE A 153 9.43 -9.13 0.56
C PHE A 153 8.70 -10.39 0.10
N LYS A 154 8.60 -11.38 0.98
CA LYS A 154 7.95 -12.65 0.67
C LYS A 154 6.43 -12.54 0.66
N VAL A 155 5.85 -11.65 1.46
CA VAL A 155 4.39 -11.61 1.68
C VAL A 155 3.66 -10.66 0.73
N VAL A 156 4.29 -9.55 0.32
CA VAL A 156 3.60 -8.45 -0.37
C VAL A 156 3.01 -8.85 -1.73
N HIS A 157 3.62 -9.82 -2.42
CA HIS A 157 3.14 -10.34 -3.70
C HIS A 157 2.43 -11.70 -3.58
N SER A 158 2.30 -12.25 -2.36
CA SER A 158 1.76 -13.59 -2.09
C SER A 158 0.23 -13.58 -1.83
N HIS A 159 -0.51 -12.78 -2.59
CA HIS A 159 -1.98 -12.67 -2.48
C HIS A 159 -2.73 -13.58 -3.48
N GLY A 160 -2.02 -14.27 -4.38
CA GLY A 160 -2.61 -15.26 -5.30
C GLY A 160 -3.44 -14.65 -6.44
N LEU A 161 -3.26 -13.37 -6.74
CA LEU A 161 -3.98 -12.67 -7.81
C LEU A 161 -3.01 -12.14 -8.86
N GLN A 162 -3.50 -11.94 -10.08
CA GLN A 162 -2.69 -11.40 -11.17
C GLN A 162 -2.75 -9.87 -11.17
N TYR A 163 -1.60 -9.24 -11.35
CA TYR A 163 -1.54 -7.81 -11.64
C TYR A 163 -2.02 -7.51 -13.07
N ASP A 164 -2.55 -6.32 -13.26
CA ASP A 164 -2.82 -5.76 -14.59
C ASP A 164 -1.49 -5.44 -15.30
N VAL A 165 -0.54 -4.85 -14.58
CA VAL A 165 0.84 -4.60 -15.03
C VAL A 165 1.83 -4.94 -13.92
N GLU A 166 2.94 -5.58 -14.28
CA GLU A 166 4.11 -5.70 -13.43
C GLU A 166 5.26 -4.84 -13.96
N VAL A 167 5.94 -4.15 -13.05
CA VAL A 167 7.16 -3.38 -13.32
C VAL A 167 8.27 -3.84 -12.37
N ASP A 168 9.49 -3.94 -12.88
CA ASP A 168 10.68 -4.24 -12.08
C ASP A 168 11.57 -3.01 -12.04
N THR A 169 11.73 -2.40 -10.87
CA THR A 169 12.53 -1.19 -10.68
C THR A 169 14.01 -1.48 -10.46
N THR A 170 14.41 -2.75 -10.51
CA THR A 170 15.82 -3.15 -10.69
C THR A 170 16.30 -2.73 -12.07
N GLU A 171 15.45 -2.94 -13.08
CA GLU A 171 15.81 -2.78 -14.49
C GLU A 171 15.24 -1.47 -15.08
N LEU A 172 14.12 -0.99 -14.55
CA LEU A 172 13.45 0.23 -15.02
C LEU A 172 13.69 1.41 -14.09
N SER A 173 13.93 2.58 -14.69
CA SER A 173 13.80 3.84 -13.96
C SER A 173 12.32 4.10 -13.59
N PRO A 174 12.05 4.91 -12.54
CA PRO A 174 10.69 5.30 -12.19
C PRO A 174 9.90 5.90 -13.36
N GLU A 175 10.54 6.72 -14.20
CA GLU A 175 9.92 7.33 -15.39
C GLU A 175 9.56 6.29 -16.45
N ALA A 176 10.41 5.28 -16.66
CA ALA A 176 10.14 4.20 -17.62
C ALA A 176 9.00 3.30 -17.12
N ALA A 177 8.99 2.95 -15.83
CA ALA A 177 7.91 2.21 -15.20
C ALA A 177 6.58 2.99 -15.26
N ALA A 178 6.59 4.29 -14.94
CA ALA A 178 5.42 5.16 -15.04
C ALA A 178 4.88 5.24 -16.47
N ARG A 179 5.73 5.39 -17.49
CA ARG A 179 5.30 5.35 -18.90
C ARG A 179 4.66 4.03 -19.28
N LYS A 180 5.22 2.90 -18.83
CA LYS A 180 4.65 1.56 -19.09
C LYS A 180 3.24 1.44 -18.48
N ILE A 181 3.06 1.87 -17.23
CA ILE A 181 1.77 1.87 -16.54
C ILE A 181 0.78 2.80 -17.25
N TYR A 182 1.18 4.05 -17.52
CA TYR A 182 0.34 5.04 -18.22
C TYR A 182 -0.14 4.53 -19.58
N ASN A 183 0.76 3.95 -20.40
CA ASN A 183 0.41 3.43 -21.72
C ASN A 183 -0.56 2.25 -21.66
N TYR A 184 -0.56 1.47 -20.57
CA TYR A 184 -1.54 0.43 -20.32
C TYR A 184 -2.89 1.04 -19.93
N VAL A 185 -2.91 1.90 -18.91
CA VAL A 185 -4.13 2.53 -18.38
C VAL A 185 -4.83 3.40 -19.43
N LYS A 186 -4.08 4.12 -20.27
CA LYS A 186 -4.62 4.96 -21.35
C LYS A 186 -5.46 4.18 -22.36
N LYS A 187 -5.22 2.88 -22.53
CA LYS A 187 -6.03 2.02 -23.41
C LYS A 187 -7.39 1.66 -22.79
N ALA A 188 -7.62 2.07 -21.54
CA ALA A 188 -8.81 1.78 -20.75
C ALA A 188 -9.23 0.30 -20.81
N PRO A 189 -8.31 -0.66 -20.57
CA PRO A 189 -8.71 -2.06 -20.51
C PRO A 189 -9.64 -2.29 -19.32
N GLU A 190 -10.54 -3.26 -19.45
CA GLU A 190 -11.38 -3.74 -18.36
C GLU A 190 -10.53 -4.13 -17.13
N PRO A 191 -10.65 -3.45 -15.98
CA PRO A 191 -9.74 -3.65 -14.85
C PRO A 191 -9.92 -5.03 -14.20
N LYS A 192 -8.89 -5.87 -14.02
CA LYS A 192 -9.11 -7.29 -13.66
C LYS A 192 -9.58 -7.53 -12.23
N ILE A 193 -9.07 -6.76 -11.28
CA ILE A 193 -9.20 -7.05 -9.84
C ILE A 193 -10.27 -6.18 -9.18
N PHE A 194 -10.23 -4.89 -9.43
CA PHE A 194 -11.19 -3.93 -8.89
C PHE A 194 -12.45 -3.91 -9.76
N LYS A 195 -13.19 -5.02 -9.71
CA LYS A 195 -14.53 -5.18 -10.31
C LYS A 195 -15.55 -5.46 -9.22
N GLY A 196 -16.75 -4.91 -9.41
CA GLY A 196 -17.94 -5.29 -8.67
C GLY A 196 -18.56 -4.13 -7.89
N ALA A 197 -19.88 -4.13 -7.85
CA ALA A 197 -20.66 -3.08 -7.21
C ALA A 197 -20.64 -3.27 -5.68
N CYS A 198 -20.20 -2.25 -4.97
CA CYS A 198 -20.67 -2.02 -3.60
C CYS A 198 -21.84 -1.05 -3.74
N GLU A 199 -23.05 -1.60 -3.82
CA GLU A 199 -24.30 -0.83 -3.93
C GLU A 199 -24.92 -0.70 -2.53
N GLY A 200 -25.23 0.54 -2.11
CA GLY A 200 -26.00 0.83 -0.89
C GLY A 200 -25.20 1.28 0.35
N GLU A 201 -25.93 1.61 1.42
CA GLU A 201 -25.40 2.10 2.70
C GLU A 201 -24.60 1.06 3.50
N GLU A 202 -24.73 -0.24 3.17
CA GLU A 202 -23.95 -1.33 3.78
C GLU A 202 -22.44 -1.22 3.52
N CYS A 203 -22.02 -0.47 2.50
CA CYS A 203 -20.61 -0.17 2.27
C CYS A 203 -20.00 0.70 3.39
N PHE A 204 -20.82 1.44 4.15
CA PHE A 204 -20.38 2.29 5.27
C PHE A 204 -20.54 1.60 6.64
N ASN A 205 -21.34 0.53 6.72
CA ASN A 205 -21.52 -0.26 7.95
C ASN A 205 -20.46 -1.35 8.05
N VAL A 206 -19.26 -0.94 8.42
CA VAL A 206 -18.23 -1.88 8.84
C VAL A 206 -18.30 -1.99 10.35
N ASN A 207 -18.62 -3.18 10.83
CA ASN A 207 -18.40 -3.49 12.22
C ASN A 207 -16.88 -3.42 12.44
N PHE A 208 -16.42 -2.44 13.22
CA PHE A 208 -14.98 -2.21 13.47
C PHE A 208 -14.30 -3.43 14.13
N ASP A 209 -15.09 -4.40 14.60
CA ASP A 209 -14.65 -5.68 15.16
C ASP A 209 -14.15 -6.68 14.09
N ASP A 210 -14.54 -6.54 12.81
CA ASP A 210 -14.14 -7.44 11.73
C ASP A 210 -12.85 -6.98 11.01
N GLY A 211 -12.34 -5.78 11.35
CA GLY A 211 -11.14 -5.17 10.78
C GLY A 211 -9.84 -5.59 11.47
N ILE A 212 -9.86 -6.64 12.30
CA ILE A 212 -8.67 -7.14 12.98
C ILE A 212 -7.75 -7.77 11.92
N PHE A 213 -6.86 -6.97 11.36
CA PHE A 213 -5.71 -7.46 10.61
C PHE A 213 -4.76 -8.17 11.58
N HIS A 214 -5.08 -9.42 11.91
CA HIS A 214 -4.08 -10.32 12.42
C HIS A 214 -3.07 -10.54 11.30
N PHE A 215 -1.84 -10.04 11.50
CA PHE A 215 -0.68 -10.47 10.74
C PHE A 215 -0.48 -11.97 10.99
N LYS A 216 -1.24 -12.83 10.29
CA LYS A 216 -1.10 -14.28 10.35
C LYS A 216 0.23 -14.63 9.70
N GLY A 217 1.26 -14.72 10.53
CA GLY A 217 2.61 -15.05 10.09
C GLY A 217 3.64 -15.28 11.21
N HIS A 218 3.29 -15.12 12.49
CA HIS A 218 4.21 -15.42 13.60
C HIS A 218 3.57 -16.25 14.72
N PRO A 219 4.25 -17.32 15.17
CA PRO A 219 3.85 -18.05 16.36
C PRO A 219 4.15 -17.17 17.58
N GLY A 220 3.13 -16.56 18.17
CA GLY A 220 3.31 -15.77 19.39
C GLY A 220 2.25 -14.71 19.72
N SER A 221 1.21 -14.52 18.92
CA SER A 221 0.09 -13.65 19.31
C SER A 221 -0.82 -14.39 20.29
N ILE A 222 -0.61 -14.14 21.58
CA ILE A 222 -1.62 -14.29 22.64
C ILE A 222 -2.48 -13.03 22.63
#